data_AF-A0A914U5B2-F1
#
_entry.id   AF-A0A914U5B2-F1
#
_cell.length_a   1.000
_cell.length_b   1.000
_cell.length_c   1.000
_cell.angle_alpha   90.00
_cell.angle_beta   90.00
_cell.angle_gamma   90.00
#
_symmetry.space_group_name_H-M   'P 1'
#
loop_
_entity.id
_entity.type
_entity.pdbx_description
1 polymer ?
#
loop_
_entity_poly.entity_id
_entity_poly.type
_entity_poly.pdbx_seq_one_letter_code
_entity_poly.pdbx_strand_id
1 'polypeptide(L)'
;IFNNTQLCPQALFAFWLNRDLDGNTHGGEMTLCGTDPAHYTGSIAWEPLTATDYWRINLGGMKVKDTQITGSIAAIVDTGTSLMAGPTDQVKQIQKIIGAFEVVAGEYEVLCDLVKFMPTVTLTLGGQDFALEPQDYVLKVKGASVCISGFMGIDIPAPNGPLWILGDVFIGKYYAVFDHGNKRVGLAKAAAGSN
;
A
#
# COMPACT_ATOMS: atom_id res chain seq x y z
N ILE A 1 -8.10 11.35 -21.33
CA ILE A 1 -7.57 10.22 -22.11
C ILE A 1 -8.56 9.04 -22.18
N PHE A 2 -9.16 8.63 -21.06
CA PHE A 2 -10.10 7.48 -21.02
C PHE A 2 -11.41 7.65 -21.80
N ASN A 3 -11.81 8.88 -22.13
CA ASN A 3 -12.97 9.13 -23.02
C ASN A 3 -12.71 8.81 -24.49
N ASN A 4 -11.45 8.57 -24.89
CA ASN A 4 -11.11 8.17 -26.25
C ASN A 4 -10.74 6.68 -26.27
N THR A 5 -11.73 5.83 -26.52
CA THR A 5 -11.59 4.36 -26.53
C THR A 5 -10.76 3.83 -27.69
N GLN A 6 -10.47 4.64 -28.71
CA GLN A 6 -9.53 4.26 -29.77
C GLN A 6 -8.08 4.39 -29.30
N LEU A 7 -7.77 5.45 -28.53
CA LEU A 7 -6.43 5.66 -27.96
C LEU A 7 -6.19 4.84 -26.70
N CYS A 8 -7.25 4.57 -25.93
CA CYS A 8 -7.16 3.91 -24.63
C CYS A 8 -8.24 2.83 -24.47
N PRO A 9 -8.16 1.70 -25.20
CA PRO A 9 -9.26 0.74 -25.27
C PRO A 9 -9.63 0.12 -23.92
N GLN A 10 -8.64 -0.12 -23.06
CA GLN A 10 -8.85 -0.70 -21.74
C GLN A 10 -9.25 0.34 -20.68
N ALA A 11 -9.11 1.64 -20.98
CA ALA A 11 -9.40 2.74 -20.05
C ALA A 11 -8.83 2.52 -18.64
N LEU A 12 -7.57 2.08 -18.55
CA LEU A 12 -6.87 1.81 -17.30
C LEU A 12 -5.46 2.39 -17.32
N PHE A 13 -4.85 2.46 -16.14
CA PHE A 13 -3.44 2.81 -15.95
C PHE A 13 -2.90 2.04 -14.77
N ALA A 14 -1.58 1.94 -14.64
CA ALA A 14 -0.96 1.13 -13.62
C ALA A 14 0.36 1.72 -13.13
N PHE A 15 0.75 1.33 -11.93
CA PHE A 15 1.95 1.79 -11.23
C PHE A 15 2.81 0.62 -10.77
N TRP A 16 4.09 0.71 -11.10
CA TRP A 16 5.16 -0.04 -10.47
C TRP A 16 6.06 0.97 -9.76
N LEU A 17 6.25 0.80 -8.44
CA LEU A 17 7.13 1.67 -7.66
C LEU A 17 8.30 0.85 -7.15
N ASN A 18 9.52 1.26 -7.52
CA ASN A 18 10.72 0.58 -7.06
C ASN A 18 11.05 1.00 -5.62
N ARG A 19 11.26 0.02 -4.75
CA ARG A 19 11.62 0.23 -3.34
C ARG A 19 13.11 0.03 -3.07
N ASP A 20 13.89 -0.30 -4.10
CA ASP A 20 15.35 -0.37 -4.00
C ASP A 20 15.95 1.04 -4.02
N LEU A 21 16.46 1.46 -2.86
CA LEU A 21 17.10 2.77 -2.66
C LEU A 21 18.62 2.71 -2.87
N ASP A 22 19.20 1.52 -3.10
CA ASP A 22 20.64 1.29 -3.14
C ASP A 22 21.20 1.42 -4.57
N GLY A 23 21.14 2.64 -5.11
CA GLY A 23 21.83 3.00 -6.37
C GLY A 23 21.06 2.67 -7.64
N ASN A 24 19.76 2.35 -7.53
CA ASN A 24 18.89 2.14 -8.68
C ASN A 24 18.53 3.48 -9.36
N THR A 25 18.64 3.53 -10.70
CA THR A 25 18.27 4.71 -11.49
C THR A 25 16.80 4.70 -11.94
N HIS A 26 16.10 3.57 -11.80
CA HIS A 26 14.70 3.39 -12.19
C HIS A 26 13.81 3.38 -10.93
N GLY A 27 13.28 4.55 -10.56
CA GLY A 27 12.46 4.71 -9.35
C GLY A 27 11.04 4.17 -9.45
N GLY A 28 10.52 3.98 -10.67
CA GLY A 28 9.17 3.46 -10.91
C GLY A 28 8.71 3.73 -12.35
N GLU A 29 7.54 3.20 -12.68
CA GLU A 29 6.87 3.38 -13.96
C GLU A 29 5.36 3.63 -13.75
N MET A 30 4.80 4.56 -14.54
CA MET A 30 3.36 4.64 -14.77
C MET A 30 3.04 4.19 -16.20
N THR A 31 2.30 3.09 -16.33
CA THR A 31 1.79 2.60 -17.61
C THR A 31 0.42 3.24 -17.88
N LEU A 32 0.27 3.97 -18.99
CA LEU A 32 -1.03 4.51 -19.43
C LEU A 32 -1.68 3.57 -20.44
N CYS A 33 -3.00 3.37 -20.32
CA CYS A 33 -3.81 2.60 -21.26
C CYS A 33 -3.50 1.10 -21.32
N GLY A 34 -2.83 0.58 -20.31
CA GLY A 34 -2.45 -0.83 -20.20
C GLY A 34 -1.75 -1.13 -18.88
N THR A 35 -1.26 -2.36 -18.80
CA THR A 35 -0.36 -2.83 -17.73
C THR A 35 0.96 -3.24 -18.36
N ASP A 36 2.04 -3.25 -17.59
CA ASP A 36 3.31 -3.86 -18.01
C ASP A 36 3.53 -5.21 -17.30
N PRO A 37 3.40 -6.34 -18.03
CA PRO A 37 3.67 -7.67 -17.49
C PRO A 37 5.11 -7.91 -17.00
N ALA A 38 6.08 -7.06 -17.37
CA ALA A 38 7.44 -7.14 -16.85
C ALA A 38 7.52 -6.73 -15.36
N HIS A 39 6.56 -5.95 -14.88
CA HIS A 39 6.58 -5.33 -13.56
C HIS A 39 5.74 -6.04 -12.49
N TYR A 40 5.12 -7.18 -12.81
CA TYR A 40 4.39 -8.01 -11.84
C TYR A 40 4.50 -9.50 -12.13
N THR A 41 4.16 -10.30 -11.12
CA THR A 41 4.13 -11.76 -11.21
C THR A 41 2.79 -12.29 -10.76
N GLY A 42 2.39 -13.45 -11.31
CA GLY A 42 1.10 -14.06 -11.02
C GLY A 42 -0.08 -13.33 -11.67
N SER A 43 -1.28 -13.60 -11.17
CA SER A 43 -2.52 -12.97 -11.65
C SER A 43 -2.84 -11.69 -10.89
N ILE A 44 -3.45 -10.72 -11.57
CA ILE A 44 -4.00 -9.52 -10.93
C ILE A 44 -5.28 -9.90 -10.17
N ALA A 45 -5.29 -9.65 -8.87
CA ALA A 45 -6.46 -9.73 -8.01
C ALA A 45 -7.28 -8.44 -8.14
N TRP A 46 -8.57 -8.55 -8.44
CA TRP A 46 -9.42 -7.39 -8.75
C TRP A 46 -10.43 -7.14 -7.65
N GLU A 47 -10.50 -5.89 -7.18
CA GLU A 47 -11.51 -5.41 -6.23
C GLU A 47 -12.37 -4.29 -6.84
N PRO A 48 -13.71 -4.40 -6.82
CA PRO A 48 -14.59 -3.37 -7.33
C PRO A 48 -14.53 -2.10 -6.46
N LEU A 49 -14.73 -0.95 -7.10
CA LEU A 49 -14.87 0.31 -6.37
C LEU A 49 -16.17 0.34 -5.58
N THR A 50 -16.10 0.77 -4.31
CA THR A 50 -17.27 0.97 -3.45
C THR A 50 -17.88 2.37 -3.59
N ALA A 51 -17.08 3.33 -4.08
CA ALA A 51 -17.49 4.66 -4.49
C ALA A 51 -16.51 5.20 -5.55
N THR A 52 -16.95 6.18 -6.35
CA THR A 52 -16.14 6.78 -7.43
C THR A 52 -15.64 8.19 -7.07
N ASP A 53 -15.34 8.42 -5.79
CA ASP A 53 -14.74 9.67 -5.27
C ASP A 53 -13.20 9.55 -5.13
N TYR A 54 -12.74 8.38 -4.68
CA TYR A 54 -11.35 7.93 -4.71
C TYR A 54 -11.27 6.57 -5.41
N TRP A 55 -10.06 5.99 -5.52
CA TRP A 55 -9.89 4.55 -5.79
C TRP A 55 -10.25 3.73 -4.53
N ARG A 56 -11.50 3.90 -4.08
CA ARG A 56 -12.02 3.36 -2.84
C ARG A 56 -12.51 1.93 -3.05
N ILE A 57 -11.95 1.01 -2.28
CA ILE A 57 -12.26 -0.42 -2.27
C ILE A 57 -12.66 -0.86 -0.85
N ASN A 58 -13.11 -2.10 -0.71
CA ASN A 58 -13.32 -2.72 0.58
C ASN A 58 -12.07 -3.50 1.01
N LEU A 59 -11.42 -3.07 2.10
CA LEU A 59 -10.41 -3.87 2.79
C LEU A 59 -11.15 -4.90 3.66
N GLY A 60 -10.98 -6.19 3.39
CA GLY A 60 -11.63 -7.25 4.15
C GLY A 60 -11.14 -7.37 5.60
N GLY A 61 -9.90 -6.94 5.86
CA GLY A 61 -9.34 -6.83 7.19
C GLY A 61 -7.83 -6.66 7.18
N MET A 62 -7.27 -6.42 8.36
CA MET A 62 -5.82 -6.37 8.59
C MET A 62 -5.48 -7.11 9.87
N LYS A 63 -4.41 -7.91 9.84
CA LYS A 63 -3.84 -8.58 11.00
C LYS A 63 -2.34 -8.33 11.10
N VAL A 64 -1.82 -8.27 12.31
CA VAL A 64 -0.38 -8.31 12.59
C VAL A 64 -0.13 -9.61 13.32
N LYS A 65 0.61 -10.53 12.68
CA LYS A 65 0.71 -11.93 13.13
C LYS A 65 -0.70 -12.54 13.31
N ASP A 66 -1.07 -12.89 14.54
CA ASP A 66 -2.35 -13.50 14.90
C ASP A 66 -3.36 -12.49 15.47
N THR A 67 -2.97 -11.22 15.60
CA THR A 67 -3.82 -10.17 16.17
C THR A 67 -4.56 -9.44 15.06
N GLN A 68 -5.88 -9.52 15.07
CA GLN A 68 -6.73 -8.74 14.17
C GLN A 68 -6.70 -7.26 14.58
N ILE A 69 -6.29 -6.39 13.65
CA ILE A 69 -6.27 -4.93 13.83
C ILE A 69 -7.60 -4.32 13.41
N THR A 70 -8.16 -4.80 12.29
CA THR A 70 -9.45 -4.34 11.79
C THR A 70 -10.19 -5.45 11.04
N GLY A 71 -11.51 -5.35 11.02
CA GLY A 71 -12.38 -6.14 10.15
C GLY A 71 -12.57 -5.46 8.79
N SER A 72 -13.70 -5.76 8.13
CA SER A 72 -14.03 -5.12 6.86
C SER A 72 -14.18 -3.61 7.03
N ILE A 73 -13.45 -2.82 6.25
CA ILE A 73 -13.44 -1.36 6.32
C ILE A 73 -13.16 -0.76 4.93
N ALA A 74 -13.57 0.49 4.71
CA ALA A 74 -13.18 1.21 3.51
C ALA A 74 -11.66 1.41 3.45
N ALA A 75 -11.09 1.32 2.25
CA ALA A 75 -9.72 1.72 1.99
C ALA A 75 -9.61 2.43 0.64
N ILE A 76 -8.61 3.29 0.47
CA ILE A 76 -8.24 3.90 -0.82
C ILE A 76 -6.85 3.44 -1.20
N VAL A 77 -6.62 3.17 -2.50
CA VAL A 77 -5.28 2.93 -3.04
C VAL A 77 -4.78 4.25 -3.62
N ASP A 78 -3.70 4.79 -3.04
CA ASP A 78 -3.32 6.20 -3.25
C ASP A 78 -1.82 6.38 -3.41
N THR A 79 -1.38 6.57 -4.66
CA THR A 79 0.01 6.90 -5.01
C THR A 79 0.43 8.30 -4.57
N GLY A 80 -0.49 9.12 -4.04
CA GLY A 80 -0.20 10.44 -3.49
C GLY A 80 0.22 10.43 -2.03
N THR A 81 0.18 9.27 -1.36
CA THR A 81 0.53 9.12 0.05
C THR A 81 1.71 8.16 0.21
N SER A 82 2.80 8.63 0.83
CA SER A 82 4.03 7.83 0.97
C SER A 82 3.89 6.61 1.88
N LEU A 83 3.13 6.74 2.98
CA LEU A 83 2.98 5.71 4.02
C LEU A 83 1.61 5.02 3.94
N MET A 84 1.43 3.97 4.73
CA MET A 84 0.11 3.46 5.08
C MET A 84 -0.50 4.40 6.14
N ALA A 85 -1.73 4.84 5.93
CA ALA A 85 -2.44 5.63 6.94
C ALA A 85 -3.75 4.95 7.36
N GLY A 86 -4.12 5.06 8.63
CA GLY A 86 -5.36 4.48 9.13
C GLY A 86 -5.80 5.08 10.46
N PRO A 87 -6.95 4.65 11.00
CA PRO A 87 -7.49 5.12 12.26
C PRO A 87 -6.45 5.06 13.39
N THR A 88 -6.33 6.14 14.15
CA THR A 88 -5.24 6.33 15.12
C THR A 88 -5.17 5.20 16.16
N ASP A 89 -6.32 4.70 16.60
CA ASP A 89 -6.43 3.62 17.57
C ASP A 89 -5.92 2.27 17.02
N GLN A 90 -6.23 1.97 15.75
CA GLN A 90 -5.77 0.78 15.05
C GLN A 90 -4.27 0.85 14.77
N VAL A 91 -3.77 2.01 14.33
CA VAL A 91 -2.34 2.21 14.11
C VAL A 91 -1.59 2.07 15.43
N LYS A 92 -2.05 2.69 16.53
CA LYS A 92 -1.43 2.52 17.86
C LYS A 92 -1.30 1.05 18.29
N GLN A 93 -2.25 0.20 17.93
CA GLN A 93 -2.13 -1.24 18.17
C GLN A 93 -0.99 -1.88 17.37
N ILE A 94 -0.89 -1.57 16.07
CA ILE A 94 0.24 -2.01 15.23
C ILE A 94 1.57 -1.57 15.84
N GLN A 95 1.68 -0.29 16.20
CA GLN A 95 2.91 0.30 16.73
C GLN A 95 3.36 -0.37 18.03
N LYS A 96 2.41 -0.66 18.92
CA LYS A 96 2.67 -1.42 20.15
C LYS A 96 3.21 -2.83 19.86
N ILE A 97 2.68 -3.51 18.85
CA ILE A 97 3.10 -4.87 18.49
C ILE A 97 4.50 -4.88 17.88
N ILE A 98 4.82 -3.91 17.00
CA ILE A 98 6.13 -3.84 16.34
C ILE A 98 7.21 -3.17 17.20
N GLY A 99 6.86 -2.64 18.37
CA GLY A 99 7.79 -1.98 19.29
C GLY A 99 8.22 -0.58 18.82
N ALA A 100 7.35 0.12 18.09
CA ALA A 100 7.60 1.48 17.66
C ALA A 100 7.25 2.51 18.73
N PHE A 101 7.87 3.67 18.66
CA PHE A 101 7.60 4.82 19.51
C PHE A 101 7.11 6.00 18.69
N GLU A 102 6.12 6.71 19.22
CA GLU A 102 5.50 7.85 18.56
C GLU A 102 6.50 9.01 18.47
N VAL A 103 6.52 9.67 17.31
CA VAL A 103 7.26 10.91 17.10
C VAL A 103 6.27 12.08 17.02
N VAL A 104 6.19 12.79 15.90
CA VAL A 104 5.27 13.91 15.69
C VAL A 104 4.18 13.54 14.69
N ALA A 105 3.00 14.16 14.82
CA ALA A 105 1.93 14.12 13.82
C ALA A 105 1.45 12.69 13.43
N GLY A 106 1.47 11.74 14.36
CA GLY A 106 1.00 10.37 14.11
C GLY A 106 2.01 9.47 13.40
N GLU A 107 3.24 9.96 13.16
CA GLU A 107 4.37 9.14 12.71
C GLU A 107 5.02 8.39 13.88
N TYR A 108 5.70 7.30 13.54
CA TYR A 108 6.37 6.42 14.50
C TYR A 108 7.73 6.01 13.98
N GLU A 109 8.65 5.76 14.90
CA GLU A 109 9.98 5.23 14.62
C GLU A 109 10.22 3.90 15.34
N VAL A 110 11.13 3.10 14.78
CA VAL A 110 11.61 1.84 15.34
C VAL A 110 13.13 1.82 15.35
N LEU A 111 13.73 1.01 16.22
CA LEU A 111 15.17 0.74 16.14
C LEU A 111 15.47 -0.13 14.92
N CYS A 112 16.35 0.33 14.03
CA CYS A 112 16.63 -0.36 12.77
C CYS A 112 17.12 -1.81 12.96
N ASP A 113 17.88 -2.07 14.03
CA ASP A 113 18.41 -3.40 14.35
C ASP A 113 17.33 -4.42 14.74
N LEU A 114 16.16 -3.93 15.17
CA LEU A 114 15.03 -4.76 15.60
C LEU A 114 14.08 -5.11 14.45
N VAL A 115 14.19 -4.47 13.28
CA VAL A 115 13.28 -4.67 12.14
C VAL A 115 13.19 -6.14 11.73
N LYS A 116 14.31 -6.87 11.72
CA LYS A 116 14.35 -8.30 11.36
C LYS A 116 13.55 -9.22 12.29
N PHE A 117 13.14 -8.73 13.46
CA PHE A 117 12.36 -9.49 14.45
C PHE A 117 10.88 -9.07 14.49
N MET A 118 10.49 -8.06 13.71
CA MET A 118 9.10 -7.60 13.68
C MET A 118 8.21 -8.60 12.95
N PRO A 119 6.90 -8.63 13.25
CA PRO A 119 5.97 -9.55 12.61
C PRO A 119 5.58 -9.09 11.21
N THR A 120 5.14 -10.04 10.39
CA THR A 120 4.45 -9.76 9.13
C THR A 120 3.09 -9.09 9.41
N VAL A 121 2.76 -8.07 8.61
CA VAL A 121 1.41 -7.48 8.54
C VAL A 121 0.70 -8.05 7.33
N THR A 122 -0.55 -8.50 7.48
CA THR A 122 -1.32 -9.08 6.37
C THR A 122 -2.63 -8.34 6.20
N LEU A 123 -2.89 -7.92 4.97
CA LEU A 123 -4.13 -7.30 4.54
C LEU A 123 -4.93 -8.32 3.73
N THR A 124 -6.24 -8.41 3.94
CA THR A 124 -7.09 -9.29 3.13
C THR A 124 -7.93 -8.44 2.17
N LEU A 125 -7.74 -8.64 0.87
CA LEU A 125 -8.42 -7.91 -0.21
C LEU A 125 -8.94 -8.95 -1.22
N GLY A 126 -10.23 -8.91 -1.55
CA GLY A 126 -10.81 -9.85 -2.51
C GLY A 126 -10.70 -11.32 -2.17
N GLY A 127 -10.70 -11.64 -0.87
CA GLY A 127 -10.47 -13.00 -0.38
C GLY A 127 -9.04 -13.50 -0.54
N GLN A 128 -8.09 -12.63 -0.89
CA GLN A 128 -6.66 -12.94 -0.98
C GLN A 128 -5.88 -12.19 0.09
N ASP A 129 -4.83 -12.84 0.61
CA ASP A 129 -3.95 -12.27 1.62
C ASP A 129 -2.72 -11.59 0.96
N PHE A 130 -2.50 -10.33 1.33
CA PHE A 130 -1.38 -9.48 0.91
C PHE A 130 -0.48 -9.23 2.13
N ALA A 131 0.63 -9.94 2.19
CA ALA A 131 1.60 -9.86 3.28
C ALA A 131 2.65 -8.77 3.04
N LEU A 132 2.96 -8.01 4.08
CA LEU A 132 4.09 -7.09 4.16
C LEU A 132 5.05 -7.62 5.23
N GLU A 133 6.26 -7.98 4.80
CA GLU A 133 7.34 -8.32 5.71
C GLU A 133 7.92 -7.05 6.34
N PRO A 134 8.67 -7.13 7.45
CA PRO A 134 9.22 -5.94 8.12
C PRO A 134 9.99 -4.98 7.22
N GLN A 135 10.77 -5.49 6.28
CA GLN A 135 11.50 -4.67 5.32
C GLN A 135 10.59 -3.95 4.29
N ASP A 136 9.36 -4.44 4.09
CA ASP A 136 8.42 -3.84 3.14
C ASP A 136 7.75 -2.59 3.77
N TYR A 137 7.46 -2.64 5.08
CA TYR A 137 6.77 -1.57 5.80
C TYR A 137 7.66 -0.71 6.70
N VAL A 138 8.98 -0.90 6.72
CA VAL A 138 9.92 -0.02 7.46
C VAL A 138 10.85 0.70 6.49
N LEU A 139 10.89 2.03 6.59
CA LEU A 139 11.74 2.87 5.76
C LEU A 139 13.07 3.11 6.48
N LYS A 140 14.16 2.68 5.86
CA LYS A 140 15.52 2.88 6.38
C LYS A 140 16.10 4.18 5.86
N VAL A 141 16.55 5.05 6.77
CA VAL A 141 17.33 6.23 6.42
C VAL A 141 18.81 5.88 6.54
N LYS A 142 19.58 6.08 5.47
CA LYS A 142 21.00 5.71 5.42
C LYS A 142 21.78 6.42 6.52
N GLY A 143 22.45 5.64 7.36
CA GLY A 143 23.26 6.15 8.48
C GLY A 143 22.48 6.47 9.76
N ALA A 144 21.16 6.24 9.80
CA ALA A 144 20.35 6.41 11.00
C ALA A 144 20.27 5.10 11.82
N SER A 145 20.23 5.23 13.15
CA SER A 145 19.96 4.11 14.07
C SER A 145 18.46 3.85 14.27
N VAL A 146 17.63 4.85 13.92
CA VAL A 146 16.18 4.79 13.92
C VAL A 146 15.66 4.73 12.49
N CYS A 147 14.58 4.00 12.31
CA CYS A 147 13.93 3.75 11.03
C CYS A 147 12.47 4.19 11.15
N ILE A 148 11.89 4.67 10.06
CA ILE A 148 10.52 5.19 10.05
C ILE A 148 9.55 4.02 9.86
N SER A 149 8.54 3.92 10.72
CA SER A 149 7.43 3.00 10.50
C SER A 149 6.62 3.45 9.29
N GLY A 150 6.30 2.50 8.41
CA GLY A 150 5.44 2.71 7.25
C GLY A 150 3.96 2.88 7.56
N PHE A 151 3.57 2.92 8.84
CA PHE A 151 2.21 3.18 9.31
C PHE A 151 2.12 4.51 10.06
N MET A 152 1.11 5.31 9.72
CA MET A 152 0.82 6.62 10.31
C MET A 152 -0.64 6.67 10.77
N GLY A 153 -0.88 7.23 11.96
CA GLY A 153 -2.23 7.42 12.49
C GLY A 153 -2.87 8.72 12.00
N ILE A 154 -3.96 8.63 11.24
CA ILE A 154 -4.76 9.78 10.80
C ILE A 154 -6.25 9.42 10.90
N ASP A 155 -7.01 10.25 11.61
CA ASP A 155 -8.46 10.11 11.70
C ASP A 155 -9.17 10.97 10.64
N ILE A 156 -9.66 10.32 9.58
CA ILE A 156 -10.46 10.98 8.53
C ILE A 156 -11.92 11.03 8.99
N PRO A 157 -12.52 12.23 9.13
CA PRO A 157 -13.90 12.35 9.60
C PRO A 157 -14.92 11.92 8.54
N ALA A 158 -16.16 11.68 9.00
CA ALA A 158 -17.31 11.55 8.12
C ALA A 158 -17.47 12.79 7.22
N PRO A 159 -17.98 12.65 5.98
CA PRO A 159 -18.57 11.43 5.39
C PRO A 159 -17.55 10.48 4.75
N ASN A 160 -16.28 10.88 4.66
CA ASN A 160 -15.29 10.15 3.88
C ASN A 160 -14.65 8.99 4.65
N GLY A 161 -14.44 9.13 5.97
CA GLY A 161 -13.87 8.08 6.81
C GLY A 161 -14.87 7.47 7.82
N PRO A 162 -14.41 6.51 8.64
CA PRO A 162 -13.03 6.02 8.75
C PRO A 162 -12.63 5.17 7.53
N LEU A 163 -11.37 5.30 7.10
CA LEU A 163 -10.80 4.49 6.03
C LEU A 163 -9.30 4.27 6.23
N TRP A 164 -8.76 3.28 5.53
CA TRP A 164 -7.31 3.09 5.37
C TRP A 164 -6.81 3.68 4.04
N ILE A 165 -5.62 4.26 4.05
CA ILE A 165 -4.90 4.68 2.84
C ILE A 165 -3.80 3.66 2.59
N LEU A 166 -3.87 2.96 1.45
CA LEU A 166 -2.84 2.04 0.97
C LEU A 166 -1.91 2.83 0.05
N GLY A 167 -0.87 3.42 0.65
CA GLY A 167 0.08 4.29 -0.03
C GLY A 167 1.25 3.56 -0.69
N ASP A 168 2.32 4.30 -0.97
CA ASP A 168 3.51 3.81 -1.68
C ASP A 168 4.21 2.64 -0.98
N VAL A 169 4.11 2.54 0.35
CA VAL A 169 4.56 1.36 1.11
C VAL A 169 3.90 0.07 0.58
N PHE A 170 2.60 0.10 0.32
CA PHE A 170 1.88 -1.04 -0.21
C PHE A 170 2.07 -1.19 -1.72
N ILE A 171 1.97 -0.09 -2.47
CA ILE A 171 2.08 -0.09 -3.94
C ILE A 171 3.51 -0.46 -4.41
N GLY A 172 4.53 -0.18 -3.60
CA GLY A 172 5.89 -0.61 -3.86
C GLY A 172 6.13 -2.11 -3.72
N LYS A 173 5.29 -2.80 -2.94
CA LYS A 173 5.29 -4.27 -2.84
C LYS A 173 4.36 -4.91 -3.85
N TYR A 174 3.26 -4.24 -4.16
CA TYR A 174 2.17 -4.74 -4.99
C TYR A 174 1.89 -3.79 -6.15
N TYR A 175 2.15 -4.25 -7.36
CA TYR A 175 1.79 -3.56 -8.60
C TYR A 175 0.30 -3.22 -8.59
N ALA A 176 -0.02 -1.95 -8.81
CA ALA A 176 -1.38 -1.43 -8.69
C ALA A 176 -1.92 -1.02 -10.06
N VAL A 177 -3.10 -1.53 -10.39
CA VAL A 177 -3.83 -1.22 -11.64
C VAL A 177 -5.11 -0.49 -11.29
N PHE A 178 -5.35 0.61 -11.97
CA PHE A 178 -6.49 1.49 -11.77
C PHE A 178 -7.36 1.43 -13.04
N ASP A 179 -8.41 0.62 -12.99
CA ASP A 179 -9.27 0.32 -14.12
C ASP A 179 -10.52 1.20 -14.08
N HIS A 180 -10.43 2.36 -14.75
CA HIS A 180 -11.52 3.32 -14.83
C HIS A 180 -12.68 2.79 -15.67
N GLY A 181 -12.39 1.99 -16.71
CA GLY A 181 -13.40 1.37 -17.57
C GLY A 181 -14.36 0.46 -16.82
N ASN A 182 -13.81 -0.40 -15.94
CA ASN A 182 -14.58 -1.37 -15.16
C ASN A 182 -14.82 -0.97 -13.70
N LYS A 183 -14.36 0.22 -13.27
CA LYS A 183 -14.50 0.75 -11.91
C LYS A 183 -13.99 -0.22 -10.84
N ARG A 184 -12.71 -0.58 -10.95
CA ARG A 184 -12.04 -1.52 -10.03
C ARG A 184 -10.55 -1.21 -9.87
N VAL A 185 -9.95 -1.74 -8.81
CA VAL A 185 -8.50 -1.75 -8.59
C VAL A 185 -7.99 -3.17 -8.75
N GLY A 186 -6.83 -3.32 -9.39
CA GLY A 186 -6.11 -4.58 -9.55
C GLY A 186 -4.82 -4.55 -8.75
N LEU A 187 -4.49 -5.65 -8.08
CA LEU A 187 -3.26 -5.81 -7.31
C LEU A 187 -2.54 -7.11 -7.68
N ALA A 188 -1.23 -7.04 -7.90
CA ALA A 188 -0.39 -8.21 -8.13
C ALA A 188 0.95 -8.04 -7.42
N LYS A 189 1.66 -9.14 -7.14
CA LYS A 189 3.01 -9.05 -6.56
C LYS A 189 3.93 -8.33 -7.54
N ALA A 190 4.52 -7.21 -7.12
CA ALA A 190 5.46 -6.48 -7.97
C ALA A 190 6.68 -7.35 -8.28
N ALA A 191 7.17 -7.27 -9.51
CA ALA A 191 8.47 -7.83 -9.86
C ALA A 191 9.58 -6.97 -9.22
N ALA A 192 10.68 -7.62 -8.83
CA ALA A 192 11.88 -6.87 -8.43
C ALA A 192 12.36 -6.05 -9.63
N GLY A 193 12.79 -4.81 -9.39
CA GLY A 193 13.40 -4.00 -10.44
C GLY A 193 14.63 -4.71 -10.99
N SER A 194 14.64 -5.00 -12.28
CA SER A 194 15.87 -5.39 -12.97
C SER A 194 16.75 -4.14 -13.11
N ASN A 195 18.01 -4.24 -12.67
CA ASN A 195 19.05 -3.25 -12.96
C ASN A 195 19.37 -3.21 -14.46
#